data_AF-A0A9E5AYV4-F1
#
_entry.id   AF-A0A9E5AYV4-F1
#
_cell.length_a   1.000
_cell.length_b   1.000
_cell.length_c   1.000
_cell.angle_alpha   90.00
_cell.angle_beta   90.00
_cell.angle_gamma   90.00
#
_symmetry.space_group_name_H-M   'P 1'
#
loop_
_entity.id
_entity.type
_entity.pdbx_description
1 polymer ?
#
loop_
_entity_poly.entity_id
_entity_poly.type
_entity_poly.pdbx_seq_one_letter_code
_entity_poly.pdbx_strand_id
1 'polypeptide(L)'
;MKAFVFLSLSLMAFGLTVCAPAKSPVLEREIKLCQLWDKPRPQQGELGSSSSTTFTSGRIQIYDHFICVIETNGVKHVAPHDWFSNIQFK
;
A
#
# COMPACT_ATOMS: atom_id res chain seq x y z
N MET A 1 -59.25 7.92 24.63
CA MET A 1 -59.05 7.20 23.36
C MET A 1 -57.99 7.94 22.55
N LYS A 2 -57.02 7.20 22.01
CA LYS A 2 -55.77 7.66 21.38
C LYS A 2 -56.01 8.26 20.00
N ALA A 3 -55.29 9.33 19.65
CA ALA A 3 -54.69 9.52 18.33
C ALA A 3 -53.65 10.67 18.40
N PHE A 4 -52.39 10.32 18.64
CA PHE A 4 -51.24 11.20 18.42
C PHE A 4 -50.75 10.93 16.99
N VAL A 5 -50.90 11.91 16.10
CA VAL A 5 -50.36 11.86 14.74
C VAL A 5 -48.85 12.09 14.83
N PHE A 6 -48.09 11.00 14.91
CA PHE A 6 -46.64 11.04 14.70
C PHE A 6 -46.39 11.07 13.20
N LEU A 7 -46.18 12.29 12.68
CA LEU A 7 -45.68 12.54 11.34
C LEU A 7 -44.27 11.92 11.26
N SER A 8 -44.16 10.77 10.61
CA SER A 8 -42.90 10.07 10.39
C SER A 8 -42.00 10.89 9.47
N LEU A 9 -41.02 11.58 10.05
CA LEU A 9 -39.90 12.18 9.33
C LEU A 9 -38.91 11.06 8.97
N SER A 10 -39.23 10.30 7.93
CA SER A 10 -38.31 9.37 7.27
C SER A 10 -37.65 10.07 6.09
N LEU A 11 -36.44 9.63 5.74
CA LEU A 11 -35.56 10.08 4.64
C LEU A 11 -34.77 11.36 4.89
N MET A 12 -33.55 11.20 5.43
CA MET A 12 -32.30 11.56 4.73
C MET A 12 -31.10 11.15 5.59
N ALA A 13 -30.76 9.86 5.56
CA ALA A 13 -29.50 9.35 6.11
C ALA A 13 -28.97 8.22 5.20
N PHE A 14 -28.81 8.52 3.92
CA PHE A 14 -28.09 7.67 2.98
C PHE A 14 -27.00 8.52 2.34
N GLY A 15 -25.73 8.24 2.65
CA GLY A 15 -24.62 8.82 1.89
C GLY A 15 -23.32 9.11 2.63
N LEU A 16 -23.17 8.79 3.92
CA LEU A 16 -21.82 8.66 4.49
C LEU A 16 -21.28 7.29 4.10
N THR A 17 -20.80 7.17 2.87
CA THR A 17 -19.82 6.13 2.51
C THR A 17 -18.70 6.23 3.53
N VAL A 18 -18.65 5.26 4.46
CA VAL A 18 -17.57 5.10 5.41
C VAL A 18 -16.31 4.83 4.59
N CYS A 19 -15.58 5.89 4.28
CA CYS A 19 -14.23 5.79 3.75
C CYS A 19 -13.40 5.17 4.87
N ALA A 20 -13.15 3.86 4.78
CA ALA A 20 -12.30 3.18 5.73
C ALA A 20 -10.95 3.94 5.80
N PRO A 21 -10.41 4.22 7.00
CA PRO A 21 -9.14 4.91 7.10
C PRO A 21 -8.08 4.12 6.33
N ALA A 22 -7.30 4.82 5.51
CA ALA A 22 -6.20 4.21 4.78
C ALA A 22 -5.32 3.44 5.78
N LYS A 23 -5.11 2.15 5.51
CA LYS A 23 -4.33 1.28 6.40
C LYS A 23 -2.94 1.89 6.58
N SER A 24 -2.52 2.12 7.82
CA SER A 24 -1.17 2.64 8.10
C SER A 24 -0.12 1.60 7.68
N PRO A 25 1.05 2.03 7.18
CA PRO A 25 2.13 1.09 6.90
C PRO A 25 2.56 0.38 8.19
N VAL A 26 2.87 -0.92 8.06
CA VAL A 26 3.46 -1.75 9.10
C VAL A 26 4.83 -1.20 9.49
N LEU A 27 5.58 -0.70 8.52
CA LEU A 27 6.88 -0.08 8.74
C LEU A 27 7.09 1.11 7.79
N GLU A 28 7.62 2.20 8.32
CA GLU A 28 8.09 3.35 7.51
C GLU A 28 9.51 3.74 7.93
N ARG A 29 10.47 3.65 7.01
CA ARG A 29 11.90 3.89 7.25
C ARG A 29 12.60 4.51 6.04
N GLU A 30 13.75 5.15 6.29
CA GLU A 30 14.63 5.61 5.21
C GLU A 30 15.38 4.42 4.62
N ILE A 31 15.51 4.42 3.29
CA ILE A 31 16.12 3.33 2.55
C ILE A 31 17.63 3.55 2.50
N LYS A 32 18.40 2.49 2.78
CA LYS A 32 19.81 2.40 2.44
C LYS A 32 20.00 1.62 1.14
N LEU A 33 19.26 0.53 0.98
CA LEU A 33 19.21 -0.29 -0.22
C LEU A 33 17.83 -0.94 -0.33
N CYS A 34 17.22 -0.94 -1.50
CA CYS A 34 16.05 -1.75 -1.82
C CYS A 34 16.11 -2.11 -3.30
N GLN A 35 15.98 -3.39 -3.64
CA GLN A 35 15.84 -3.83 -5.02
C GLN A 35 14.38 -4.13 -5.30
N LEU A 36 13.82 -3.48 -6.30
CA LEU A 36 12.47 -3.70 -6.78
C LEU A 36 12.56 -4.41 -8.14
N TRP A 37 11.80 -5.47 -8.34
CA TRP A 37 11.78 -6.28 -9.55
C TRP A 37 10.57 -5.89 -10.40
N ASP A 38 10.72 -5.95 -11.72
CA ASP A 38 9.62 -5.63 -12.65
C ASP A 38 8.57 -6.74 -12.74
N LYS A 39 8.91 -7.93 -12.25
CA LYS A 39 8.08 -9.15 -12.19
C LYS A 39 8.36 -9.86 -10.86
N PRO A 40 7.58 -10.90 -10.49
CA PRO A 40 7.93 -11.73 -9.34
C PRO A 40 9.36 -12.21 -9.47
N ARG A 41 10.09 -12.21 -8.35
CA ARG A 41 11.50 -12.62 -8.36
C ARG A 41 11.61 -14.06 -8.87
N PRO A 42 12.50 -14.34 -9.85
CA PRO A 42 12.72 -15.71 -10.29
C PRO A 42 13.17 -16.58 -9.11
N GLN A 43 12.51 -17.71 -8.91
CA GLN A 43 12.93 -18.66 -7.89
C GLN A 43 14.11 -19.51 -8.39
N GLN A 44 14.85 -20.11 -7.47
CA GLN A 44 15.99 -20.95 -7.81
C GLN A 44 15.53 -22.12 -8.69
N GLY A 45 16.02 -22.17 -9.93
CA GLY A 45 15.65 -23.20 -10.92
C GLY A 45 14.60 -22.77 -11.94
N GLU A 46 14.03 -21.57 -11.84
CA GLU A 46 13.13 -21.02 -12.86
C GLU A 46 13.90 -20.38 -14.02
N LEU A 47 13.50 -20.72 -15.25
CA LEU A 47 13.98 -20.07 -16.46
C LEU A 47 13.15 -18.82 -16.73
N GLY A 48 13.50 -17.73 -16.05
CA GLY A 48 12.87 -16.42 -16.22
C GLY A 48 13.88 -15.29 -16.03
N SER A 49 13.92 -14.35 -16.98
CA SER A 49 14.65 -13.09 -16.80
C SER A 49 13.69 -12.04 -16.28
N SER A 50 14.00 -11.50 -15.10
CA SER A 50 13.39 -10.27 -14.60
C SER A 50 14.48 -9.25 -14.36
N SER A 51 14.29 -8.05 -14.87
CA SER A 51 15.06 -6.88 -14.48
C SER A 51 14.68 -6.44 -13.07
N SER A 52 15.61 -5.74 -12.43
CA SER A 52 15.38 -5.07 -11.15
C SER A 52 15.98 -3.67 -11.16
N THR A 53 15.31 -2.76 -10.46
CA THR A 53 15.74 -1.40 -10.19
C THR A 53 16.23 -1.33 -8.74
N THR A 54 17.41 -0.75 -8.54
CA THR A 54 17.99 -0.57 -7.20
C THR A 54 17.79 0.85 -6.71
N PHE A 55 17.17 0.99 -5.55
CA PHE A 55 16.97 2.25 -4.84
C PHE A 55 17.93 2.34 -3.66
N THR A 56 18.73 3.40 -3.59
CA THR A 56 19.72 3.65 -2.52
C THR A 56 19.38 4.87 -1.66
N SER A 57 18.28 5.55 -1.97
CA SER A 57 17.80 6.73 -1.24
C SER A 57 16.28 6.80 -1.29
N GLY A 58 15.68 7.58 -0.39
CA GLY A 58 14.23 7.73 -0.26
C GLY A 58 13.68 7.07 1.00
N ARG A 59 12.37 6.82 1.03
CA ARG A 59 11.63 6.22 2.14
C ARG A 59 10.87 5.00 1.65
N ILE A 60 10.84 3.94 2.43
CA ILE A 60 10.03 2.75 2.15
C ILE A 60 8.92 2.63 3.18
N GLN A 61 7.72 2.38 2.69
CA GLN A 61 6.55 2.03 3.47
C GLN A 61 6.19 0.58 3.17
N ILE A 62 6.21 -0.27 4.19
CA ILE A 62 5.86 -1.69 4.08
C ILE A 62 4.44 -1.87 4.59
N TYR A 63 3.59 -2.49 3.78
CA TYR A 63 2.24 -2.92 4.12
C TYR A 63 2.19 -4.46 4.13
N ASP A 64 1.08 -5.05 4.57
CA ASP A 64 1.00 -6.51 4.72
C ASP A 64 1.17 -7.29 3.41
N HIS A 65 0.83 -6.68 2.27
CA HIS A 65 0.80 -7.37 0.97
C HIS A 65 1.65 -6.69 -0.11
N PHE A 66 2.15 -5.49 0.16
CA PHE A 66 2.91 -4.70 -0.81
C PHE A 66 3.84 -3.74 -0.09
N ILE A 67 4.80 -3.20 -0.83
CA ILE A 67 5.63 -2.08 -0.38
C ILE A 67 5.41 -0.89 -1.30
N CYS A 68 5.66 0.30 -0.75
CA CYS A 68 5.73 1.54 -1.48
C CYS A 68 7.10 2.16 -1.23
N VAL A 69 7.93 2.23 -2.27
CA VAL A 69 9.20 2.96 -2.27
C VAL A 69 8.93 4.37 -2.76
N ILE A 70 9.25 5.36 -1.94
CA ILE A 70 9.08 6.79 -2.21
C ILE A 70 10.47 7.37 -2.41
N GLU A 71 10.80 7.72 -3.64
CA GLU A 71 12.04 8.40 -3.99
C GLU A 71 12.11 9.83 -3.42
N THR A 72 13.30 10.42 -3.40
CA THR A 72 13.53 11.79 -2.92
C THR A 72 12.84 12.86 -3.80
N ASN A 73 12.58 12.54 -5.07
CA ASN A 73 11.80 13.36 -6.00
C ASN A 73 10.27 13.25 -5.77
N GLY A 74 9.83 12.41 -4.83
CA GLY A 74 8.42 12.16 -4.52
C GLY A 74 7.73 11.10 -5.38
N VAL A 75 8.43 10.50 -6.35
CA VAL A 75 7.91 9.39 -7.16
C VAL A 75 7.71 8.17 -6.27
N LYS A 76 6.58 7.50 -6.45
CA LYS A 76 6.19 6.32 -5.67
C LYS A 76 6.18 5.07 -6.55
N HIS A 77 6.88 4.04 -6.11
CA HIS A 77 6.91 2.72 -6.73
C HIS A 77 6.21 1.74 -5.81
N VAL A 78 5.16 1.08 -6.32
CA VAL A 78 4.41 0.09 -5.55
C VAL A 78 4.73 -1.28 -6.10
N ALA A 79 5.14 -2.20 -5.23
CA ALA A 79 5.47 -3.56 -5.59
C ALA A 79 4.80 -4.57 -4.63
N PRO A 80 4.26 -5.68 -5.15
CA PRO A 80 3.80 -6.80 -4.32
C PRO A 80 4.93 -7.40 -3.47
N HIS A 81 4.54 -8.19 -2.46
CA HIS A 81 5.47 -8.83 -1.52
C HIS A 81 6.63 -9.60 -2.19
N ASP A 82 6.38 -10.27 -3.32
CA ASP A 82 7.37 -11.14 -3.95
C ASP A 82 8.26 -10.43 -4.99
N TRP A 83 8.10 -9.10 -5.11
CA TRP A 83 8.71 -8.29 -6.16
C TRP A 83 9.82 -7.39 -5.62
N PHE A 84 10.29 -7.61 -4.40
CA PHE A 84 11.41 -6.85 -3.85
C PHE A 84 12.40 -7.76 -3.14
N SER A 85 13.64 -7.31 -3.04
CA SER A 85 14.73 -8.02 -2.36
C SER A 85 15.73 -7.05 -1.73
N ASN A 86 16.60 -7.59 -0.88
CA ASN A 86 17.74 -6.85 -0.34
C ASN A 86 17.35 -5.51 0.31
N ILE A 87 16.28 -5.50 1.12
CA ILE A 87 15.89 -4.29 1.86
C ILE A 87 16.87 -4.07 3.01
N GLN A 88 17.49 -2.89 3.05
CA GLN A 88 18.30 -2.39 4.14
C GLN A 88 17.81 -0.99 4.52
N PHE A 89 17.68 -0.77 5.82
CA PHE A 89 17.29 0.52 6.40
C PHE A 89 18.54 1.24 6.93
N LYS A 90 18.44 2.57 7.03
CA LYS A 90 19.43 3.36 7.80
C LYS A 90 19.15 3.28 9.30
#